data_AF-A0A090L546-F1
#
_entry.id   AF-A0A090L546-F1
#
_cell.length_a   1.000
_cell.length_b   1.000
_cell.length_c   1.000
_cell.angle_alpha   90.00
_cell.angle_beta   90.00
_cell.angle_gamma   90.00
#
_symmetry.space_group_name_H-M   'P 1'
#
loop_
_entity.id
_entity.type
_entity.pdbx_description
1 polymer ?
#
loop_
_entity_poly.entity_id
_entity_poly.type
_entity_poly.pdbx_seq_one_letter_code
_entity_poly.pdbx_strand_id
1 'polypeptide(L)'
;MPLQEFSIVDYWGPVVVAIIFAVILFLLSFFIINWFCITKRDDFTVFEKLGKNYDMKLGPHDMVDIRRGGYAPPKEKTKEEIKESLINIPQEY
;
A
#
# COMPACT_ATOMS: atom_id res chain seq x y z
N MET A 1 -50.95 8.86 20.33
CA MET A 1 -50.17 8.80 19.07
C MET A 1 -50.40 7.41 18.49
N PRO A 2 -50.75 7.27 17.19
CA PRO A 2 -50.91 5.95 16.58
C PRO A 2 -49.59 5.18 16.65
N LEU A 3 -49.65 3.87 16.86
CA LEU A 3 -48.48 3.00 16.84
C LEU A 3 -47.93 2.95 15.42
N GLN A 4 -46.65 3.29 15.25
CA GLN A 4 -46.00 3.22 13.96
C GLN A 4 -45.73 1.75 13.61
N GLU A 5 -46.36 1.25 12.55
CA GLU A 5 -46.07 -0.07 12.00
C GLU A 5 -44.84 0.03 11.11
N PHE A 6 -43.72 -0.52 11.58
CA PHE A 6 -42.49 -0.58 10.81
C PHE A 6 -42.44 -1.86 10.00
N SER A 7 -42.24 -1.72 8.70
CA SER A 7 -41.96 -2.86 7.82
C SER A 7 -40.48 -3.22 7.92
N ILE A 8 -40.13 -4.48 7.60
CA ILE A 8 -38.73 -4.94 7.58
C ILE A 8 -37.88 -4.06 6.64
N VAL A 9 -38.48 -3.50 5.59
CA VAL A 9 -37.81 -2.63 4.61
C VAL A 9 -37.34 -1.31 5.23
N ASP A 10 -38.07 -0.77 6.21
CA ASP A 10 -37.70 0.47 6.89
C ASP A 10 -36.39 0.33 7.69
N TYR A 11 -36.06 -0.90 8.12
CA TYR A 11 -34.80 -1.21 8.81
C TYR A 11 -33.61 -1.42 7.87
N TRP A 12 -33.83 -1.57 6.55
CA TRP A 12 -32.75 -1.74 5.58
C TRP A 12 -32.02 -0.43 5.26
N GLY A 13 -32.65 0.72 5.46
CA GLY A 13 -32.06 2.04 5.18
C GLY A 13 -30.68 2.22 5.82
N PRO A 14 -30.54 2.05 7.16
CA PRO A 14 -29.25 2.14 7.84
C PRO A 14 -28.21 1.14 7.33
N VAL A 15 -28.62 -0.08 6.99
CA VAL A 15 -27.72 -1.13 6.49
C VAL A 15 -27.14 -0.74 5.12
N VAL A 16 -27.99 -0.26 4.22
CA VAL A 16 -27.56 0.19 2.88
C VAL A 16 -26.61 1.37 2.99
N VAL A 17 -26.91 2.35 3.86
CA VAL A 17 -26.04 3.51 4.08
C VAL A 17 -24.68 3.09 4.65
N ALA A 18 -24.66 2.15 5.61
CA ALA A 18 -23.42 1.63 6.16
C ALA A 18 -22.56 0.91 5.11
N ILE A 19 -23.18 0.14 4.21
CA ILE A 19 -22.48 -0.53 3.10
C ILE A 19 -21.90 0.50 2.14
N ILE A 20 -22.68 1.51 1.74
CA ILE A 20 -22.19 2.56 0.84
C ILE A 20 -21.01 3.30 1.47
N PHE A 21 -21.10 3.66 2.75
CA PHE A 21 -20.02 4.31 3.47
C PHE A 21 -18.75 3.43 3.51
N ALA A 22 -18.89 2.14 3.82
CA ALA A 22 -17.77 1.21 3.84
C ALA A 22 -17.11 1.08 2.46
N VAL A 23 -17.90 1.03 1.38
CA VAL A 23 -17.39 0.99 0.00
C VAL A 23 -16.63 2.27 -0.33
N ILE A 24 -17.15 3.44 0.04
CA ILE A 24 -16.45 4.72 -0.19
C ILE A 24 -15.12 4.75 0.56
N LEU A 25 -15.10 4.37 1.85
CA LEU A 25 -13.85 4.30 2.61
C LEU A 25 -12.84 3.32 1.99
N PHE A 26 -13.32 2.17 1.52
CA PHE A 26 -12.48 1.20 0.83
C PHE A 26 -11.89 1.79 -0.45
N LEU A 27 -12.69 2.46 -1.28
CA LEU A 27 -12.21 3.12 -2.50
C LEU A 27 -11.20 4.23 -2.18
N LEU A 28 -11.46 5.07 -1.17
CA LEU A 28 -10.52 6.11 -0.76
C LEU A 28 -9.20 5.51 -0.26
N SER A 29 -9.26 4.46 0.55
CA SER A 29 -8.08 3.77 1.04
C SER A 29 -7.28 3.13 -0.10
N PHE A 30 -7.95 2.42 -1.00
CA PHE A 30 -7.32 1.68 -2.09
C PHE A 30 -6.79 2.58 -3.21
N PHE A 31 -7.55 3.61 -3.61
CA PHE A 31 -7.17 4.47 -4.72
C PHE A 31 -6.37 5.70 -4.28
N ILE A 32 -6.73 6.38 -3.20
CA ILE A 32 -6.03 7.62 -2.81
C ILE A 32 -4.81 7.26 -1.97
N ILE A 33 -4.99 6.55 -0.86
CA ILE A 33 -3.89 6.30 0.08
C ILE A 33 -2.88 5.35 -0.56
N ASN A 34 -3.33 4.18 -1.00
CA ASN A 34 -2.44 3.14 -1.51
C ASN A 34 -1.79 3.49 -2.87
N TRP A 35 -2.42 4.29 -3.73
CA TRP A 35 -1.81 4.67 -5.02
C TRP A 35 -1.14 6.04 -5.04
N PHE A 36 -1.72 7.04 -4.37
CA PHE A 36 -1.26 8.43 -4.46
C PHE A 36 -0.35 8.83 -3.30
N CYS A 37 -0.62 8.31 -2.10
CA CYS A 37 0.07 8.74 -0.88
C CYS A 37 1.31 7.91 -0.57
N ILE A 38 1.47 6.74 -1.19
CA ILE A 38 2.62 5.86 -0.98
C ILE A 38 3.70 6.20 -1.98
N THR A 39 4.82 6.69 -1.46
CA THR A 39 5.97 6.97 -2.28
C THR A 39 6.81 5.70 -2.42
N LYS A 40 7.68 5.65 -3.43
CA LYS A 40 8.55 4.47 -3.63
C LYS A 40 9.37 4.15 -2.37
N ARG A 41 9.61 5.20 -1.55
CA ARG A 41 10.11 5.40 -0.16
C ARG A 41 9.68 4.45 0.93
N ASP A 42 8.40 4.09 0.86
CA ASP A 42 7.67 3.58 2.00
C ASP A 42 7.59 2.06 1.99
N ASP A 43 7.23 1.49 3.13
CA ASP A 43 7.02 0.05 3.28
C ASP A 43 5.88 -0.44 2.39
N PHE A 44 6.03 -1.66 1.86
CA PHE A 44 5.01 -2.28 1.02
C PHE A 44 3.69 -2.46 1.77
N THR A 45 2.60 -2.11 1.09
CA THR A 45 1.27 -2.27 1.69
C THR A 45 0.88 -3.73 1.80
N VAL A 46 -0.12 -3.96 2.66
CA VAL A 46 -0.81 -5.25 2.75
C VAL A 46 -1.40 -5.63 1.39
N PHE A 47 -1.89 -4.65 0.60
CA PHE A 47 -2.40 -4.89 -0.75
C PHE A 47 -1.32 -5.38 -1.71
N GLU A 48 -0.13 -4.78 -1.70
CA GLU A 48 0.99 -5.22 -2.55
C GLU A 48 1.50 -6.61 -2.13
N LYS A 49 1.56 -6.89 -0.83
CA LYS A 49 1.91 -8.23 -0.31
C LYS A 49 0.88 -9.28 -0.68
N LEU A 50 -0.41 -8.93 -0.68
CA LEU A 50 -1.47 -9.82 -1.13
C LEU A 50 -1.39 -10.04 -2.66
N GLY A 51 -1.19 -8.95 -3.42
CA GLY A 51 -1.05 -8.96 -4.88
C GLY A 51 0.10 -9.82 -5.37
N LYS A 52 1.21 -9.86 -4.62
CA LYS A 52 2.32 -10.79 -4.87
C LYS A 52 1.87 -12.26 -4.96
N ASN A 53 0.93 -12.70 -4.13
CA ASN A 53 0.46 -14.09 -4.15
C ASN A 53 -0.40 -14.40 -5.37
N TYR A 54 -1.03 -13.38 -5.95
CA TYR A 54 -1.85 -13.47 -7.15
C TYR A 54 -1.15 -12.96 -8.42
N ASP A 55 0.15 -12.65 -8.33
CA ASP A 55 0.96 -12.00 -9.37
C ASP A 55 0.30 -10.74 -9.97
N MET A 56 -0.49 -10.01 -9.16
CA MET A 56 -1.21 -8.80 -9.57
C MET A 56 -0.64 -7.54 -8.92
N LYS A 57 -0.38 -6.51 -9.73
CA LYS A 57 0.19 -5.24 -9.27
C LYS A 57 -0.91 -4.40 -8.61
N LEU A 58 -0.94 -4.41 -7.28
CA LEU A 58 -1.94 -3.74 -6.45
C LEU A 58 -1.45 -2.41 -5.84
N GLY A 59 -0.33 -1.87 -6.31
CA GLY A 59 0.24 -0.62 -5.80
C GLY A 59 1.27 0.00 -6.75
N PRO A 60 1.88 1.11 -6.34
CA PRO A 60 2.81 1.87 -7.17
C PRO A 60 4.16 1.17 -7.38
N HIS A 61 4.60 0.32 -6.45
CA HIS A 61 5.89 -0.37 -6.54
C HIS A 61 5.88 -1.44 -7.63
N ASP A 62 7.06 -1.73 -8.18
CA ASP A 62 7.17 -2.71 -9.24
C ASP A 62 7.19 -4.15 -8.69
N MET A 63 6.67 -5.10 -9.47
CA MET A 63 6.56 -6.49 -9.05
C MET A 63 7.93 -7.13 -8.78
N VAL A 64 8.97 -6.65 -9.47
CA VAL A 64 10.36 -7.08 -9.25
C VAL A 64 10.83 -6.69 -7.85
N ASP A 65 10.50 -5.49 -7.39
CA ASP A 65 10.88 -4.99 -6.06
C ASP A 65 10.10 -5.71 -4.96
N ILE A 66 8.79 -5.94 -5.18
CA ILE A 66 7.93 -6.68 -4.24
C ILE A 66 8.39 -8.13 -4.10
N ARG A 67 8.81 -8.79 -5.20
CA ARG A 67 9.34 -10.17 -5.17
C ARG A 67 10.70 -10.27 -4.52
N ARG A 68 11.52 -9.22 -4.59
CA ARG A 68 12.82 -9.13 -3.89
C ARG A 68 12.68 -9.01 -2.37
N GLY A 69 11.50 -8.68 -1.87
CA GLY A 69 11.18 -8.80 -0.44
C GLY A 69 11.51 -7.57 0.39
N GLY A 70 11.75 -6.41 -0.23
CA GLY A 70 11.88 -5.15 0.51
C GLY A 70 12.71 -4.12 -0.23
N TYR A 71 12.89 -3.01 0.48
CA TYR A 71 13.72 -1.85 0.17
C TYR A 71 15.22 -2.17 0.03
N ALA A 72 15.58 -3.15 -0.80
CA ALA A 72 16.97 -3.34 -1.16
C ALA A 72 17.41 -2.09 -1.93
N PRO A 73 18.42 -1.33 -1.46
CA PRO A 73 18.92 -0.20 -2.21
C PRO A 73 19.32 -0.70 -3.61
N PRO A 74 19.10 0.12 -4.66
CA PRO A 74 19.51 -0.25 -6.01
C PRO A 74 20.97 -0.71 -5.98
N LYS A 75 21.30 -1.82 -6.65
CA LYS A 75 22.68 -2.34 -6.72
C LYS A 75 23.70 -1.27 -7.13
N GLU A 76 23.28 -0.23 -7.84
CA GLU A 76 24.11 0.94 -8.17
C GLU A 76 24.52 1.75 -6.94
N LYS A 77 23.59 2.07 -6.03
CA LYS A 77 23.93 2.84 -4.81
C LYS A 77 24.93 2.11 -3.92
N THR A 78 24.77 0.80 -3.75
CA THR A 78 25.74 -0.01 -3.00
C THR A 78 27.12 -0.01 -3.67
N LYS A 79 27.19 -0.03 -5.00
CA LYS A 79 28.48 0.04 -5.71
C LYS A 79 29.14 1.41 -5.58
N GLU A 80 28.36 2.48 -5.57
CA GLU A 80 28.85 3.84 -5.37
C GLU A 80 29.39 4.03 -3.95
N GLU A 81 28.63 3.62 -2.92
CA GLU A 81 29.08 3.65 -1.52
C GLU A 81 30.37 2.83 -1.29
N ILE A 82 30.45 1.63 -1.89
CA ILE A 82 31.67 0.81 -1.81
C ILE A 82 32.85 1.52 -2.49
N LYS A 83 32.66 2.09 -3.69
CA LYS A 83 33.72 2.84 -4.37
C LYS A 83 34.20 4.04 -3.56
N GLU A 84 33.28 4.78 -2.95
CA GLU A 84 33.59 5.95 -2.14
C GLU A 84 34.38 5.57 -0.87
N SER A 85 34.00 4.45 -0.22
CA SER A 85 34.75 3.90 0.92
C SER A 85 36.17 3.44 0.57
N LEU A 86 36.37 2.90 -0.64
CA LEU A 86 37.68 2.43 -1.11
C LEU A 86 38.62 3.59 -1.47
N ILE A 87 38.07 4.73 -1.89
CA ILE A 87 38.85 5.94 -2.20
C ILE A 87 39.37 6.61 -0.93
N ASN A 88 38.64 6.48 0.19
CA ASN A 88 38.92 7.21 1.42
C ASN A 88 39.77 6.42 2.44
N ILE A 89 40.39 5.31 2.04
CA ILE A 89 41.28 4.55 2.92
C ILE A 89 42.57 5.38 3.12
N PRO A 90 42.86 5.89 4.33
CA PRO A 90 44.16 6.51 4.59
C PRO A 90 45.22 5.42 4.41
N GLN A 91 46.12 5.62 3.46
CA GLN A 91 47.28 4.77 3.28
C GLN A 91 48.21 5.02 4.48
N GLU A 92 48.10 4.20 5.52
CA GLU A 92 49.12 4.10 6.57
C GLU A 92 50.40 3.57 5.91
N TYR A 93 51.39 4.46 5.77
CA TYR A 93 52.79 4.14 5.49
C TYR A 93 53.63 4.57 6.69
#